data_AF-A0A433D9F0-F1
#
_entry.id   AF-A0A433D9F0-F1
#
_cell.length_a   1.000
_cell.length_b   1.000
_cell.length_c   1.000
_cell.angle_alpha   90.00
_cell.angle_beta   90.00
_cell.angle_gamma   90.00
#
_symmetry.space_group_name_H-M   'P 1'
#
loop_
_entity.id
_entity.type
_entity.pdbx_description
1 polymer ?
#
loop_
_entity_poly.entity_id
_entity_poly.type
_entity_poly.pdbx_seq_one_letter_code
_entity_poly.pdbx_strand_id
1 'polypeptide(L)'
;MIHILHVGHNLDWHKKATGKNYDQHEDPSVHAITKIYNYYKQNGYNTIVMGASFRSVGEIEELAGCDFLTISPNLLAELHNSNKMFKRKLSPDKGMFCPLEGGVSHDLSFSLSLSLLY
;
A
#
# COMPACT_ATOMS: atom_id res chain seq x y z
N MET A 1 -13.50 7.54 8.72
CA MET A 1 -12.95 6.19 9.02
C MET A 1 -11.54 6.15 8.48
N ILE A 2 -10.57 5.71 9.28
CA ILE A 2 -9.17 5.55 8.86
C ILE A 2 -8.89 4.06 8.78
N HIS A 3 -8.32 3.61 7.68
CA HIS A 3 -7.95 2.21 7.47
C HIS A 3 -6.43 2.10 7.42
N ILE A 4 -5.85 1.38 8.40
CA ILE A 4 -4.42 1.19 8.53
C ILE A 4 -4.03 -0.11 7.85
N LEU A 5 -3.09 -0.04 6.90
CA LEU A 5 -2.56 -1.18 6.16
C LEU A 5 -1.08 -1.37 6.49
N HIS A 6 -0.72 -2.57 6.94
CA HIS A 6 0.66 -2.90 7.29
C HIS A 6 1.42 -3.44 6.07
N VAL A 7 2.56 -2.81 5.73
CA VAL A 7 3.38 -3.23 4.58
C VAL A 7 4.35 -4.34 4.98
N GLY A 8 5.16 -4.08 6.01
CA GLY A 8 6.28 -4.90 6.37
C GLY A 8 5.95 -6.20 7.08
N HIS A 9 4.77 -6.33 7.69
CA HIS A 9 4.31 -7.62 8.22
C HIS A 9 3.92 -8.56 7.08
N ASN A 10 3.29 -8.01 6.03
CA ASN A 10 2.81 -8.76 4.89
C ASN A 10 3.97 -9.22 3.99
N LEU A 11 4.99 -8.38 3.81
CA LEU A 11 6.21 -8.77 3.12
C LEU A 11 6.90 -9.96 3.81
N ASP A 12 6.99 -9.95 5.14
CA ASP A 12 7.59 -11.04 5.92
C ASP A 12 6.82 -12.35 5.78
N TRP A 13 5.48 -12.28 5.78
CA TRP A 13 4.63 -13.44 5.55
C TRP A 13 4.85 -14.00 4.14
N HIS A 14 4.87 -13.15 3.11
CA HIS A 14 5.11 -13.56 1.74
C HIS A 14 6.49 -14.18 1.55
N LYS A 15 7.55 -13.59 2.11
CA LYS A 15 8.91 -14.16 2.07
C LYS A 15 8.98 -15.54 2.71
N LYS A 16 8.32 -15.73 3.86
CA LYS A 16 8.24 -17.04 4.53
C LYS A 16 7.43 -18.06 3.72
N ALA A 17 6.34 -17.63 3.08
CA ALA A 17 5.45 -18.51 2.34
C ALA A 17 6.01 -18.95 0.98
N THR A 18 6.67 -18.05 0.24
CA THR A 18 7.19 -18.34 -1.12
C THR A 18 8.69 -18.60 -1.17
N GLY A 19 9.43 -18.27 -0.11
CA GLY A 19 10.89 -18.40 -0.05
C GLY A 19 11.62 -17.45 -1.01
N LYS A 20 10.92 -16.48 -1.60
CA LYS A 20 11.48 -15.51 -2.56
C LYS A 20 11.79 -14.19 -1.86
N ASN A 21 12.92 -13.59 -2.23
CA ASN A 21 13.16 -12.17 -1.94
C ASN A 21 12.44 -11.33 -3.00
N TYR A 22 11.61 -10.41 -2.54
CA TYR A 22 10.94 -9.43 -3.39
C TYR A 22 11.73 -8.13 -3.34
N ASP A 23 11.97 -7.54 -4.51
CA ASP A 23 12.40 -6.15 -4.61
C ASP A 23 11.25 -5.21 -4.19
N GLN A 24 11.60 -3.98 -3.83
CA GLN A 24 10.66 -2.97 -3.31
C GLN A 24 9.48 -2.71 -4.26
N HIS A 25 9.70 -2.81 -5.58
CA HIS A 25 8.66 -2.67 -6.62
C HIS A 25 7.83 -3.93 -6.83
N GLU A 26 8.33 -5.10 -6.46
CA GLU A 26 7.65 -6.39 -6.61
C GLU A 26 6.94 -6.83 -5.33
N ASP A 27 6.97 -5.99 -4.28
CA ASP A 27 6.35 -6.32 -3.01
C ASP A 27 4.83 -6.52 -3.19
N PRO A 28 4.29 -7.72 -2.89
CA PRO A 28 2.87 -7.98 -2.97
C PRO A 28 2.04 -7.05 -2.06
N SER A 29 2.63 -6.59 -0.96
CA SER A 29 2.00 -5.69 0.02
C SER A 29 1.76 -4.30 -0.59
N VAL A 30 2.75 -3.77 -1.31
CA VAL A 30 2.64 -2.49 -2.04
C VAL A 30 1.55 -2.57 -3.12
N HIS A 31 1.50 -3.68 -3.86
CA HIS A 31 0.47 -3.92 -4.87
C HIS A 31 -0.94 -4.00 -4.27
N ALA A 32 -1.10 -4.71 -3.15
CA ALA A 32 -2.38 -4.83 -2.47
C ALA A 32 -2.89 -3.47 -1.99
N ILE A 33 -2.03 -2.68 -1.34
CA ILE A 33 -2.38 -1.33 -0.85
C ILE A 33 -2.73 -0.40 -2.01
N THR A 34 -1.97 -0.45 -3.11
CA THR A 34 -2.25 0.34 -4.31
C THR A 34 -3.63 0.02 -4.90
N LYS A 35 -3.99 -1.27 -4.97
CA LYS A 35 -5.31 -1.70 -5.44
C LYS A 35 -6.42 -1.21 -4.50
N ILE A 36 -6.23 -1.35 -3.19
CA ILE A 36 -7.17 -0.90 -2.17
C ILE A 36 -7.38 0.62 -2.25
N TYR A 37 -6.29 1.38 -2.31
CA TYR A 37 -6.33 2.85 -2.44
C TYR A 37 -7.10 3.28 -3.68
N ASN A 38 -6.77 2.70 -4.86
CA ASN A 38 -7.45 3.03 -6.10
C ASN A 38 -8.94 2.66 -6.03
N TYR A 39 -9.29 1.51 -5.46
CA TYR A 39 -10.68 1.09 -5.27
C TYR A 39 -11.47 2.08 -4.42
N TYR A 40 -10.89 2.54 -3.29
CA TYR A 40 -11.55 3.52 -2.43
C TYR A 40 -11.79 4.85 -3.16
N LYS A 41 -10.81 5.35 -3.91
CA LYS A 41 -10.93 6.62 -4.64
C LYS A 41 -11.87 6.53 -5.85
N GLN A 42 -11.87 5.40 -6.57
CA GLN A 42 -12.79 5.13 -7.69
C GLN A 42 -14.26 5.14 -7.26
N ASN A 43 -14.56 4.50 -6.13
CA ASN A 43 -15.93 4.36 -5.63
C ASN A 43 -16.38 5.56 -4.78
N GLY A 44 -15.57 6.62 -4.69
CA GLY A 44 -15.93 7.84 -3.95
C GLY A 44 -16.00 7.65 -2.42
N TYR A 45 -15.32 6.65 -1.88
CA TYR A 45 -15.27 6.45 -0.43
C TYR A 45 -14.34 7.48 0.22
N ASN A 46 -14.85 8.16 1.25
CA ASN A 46 -14.08 9.09 2.08
C ASN A 46 -13.18 8.40 3.12
N THR A 47 -12.90 7.11 2.94
CA THR A 47 -12.00 6.37 3.82
C THR A 47 -10.57 6.80 3.57
N ILE A 48 -9.88 7.16 4.66
CA ILE A 48 -8.47 7.54 4.60
C ILE A 48 -7.65 6.25 4.65
N VAL A 49 -6.82 6.02 3.63
CA VAL A 49 -5.89 4.88 3.61
C VAL A 49 -4.56 5.34 4.21
N MET A 50 -4.12 4.64 5.25
CA MET A 50 -2.87 4.95 5.94
C MET A 50 -1.92 3.76 5.86
N GLY A 51 -0.81 3.93 5.13
CA GLY A 51 0.25 2.92 5.09
C GLY A 51 1.09 2.95 6.37
N ALA A 52 1.36 1.80 6.97
CA ALA A 52 2.14 1.69 8.19
C ALA A 52 3.10 0.48 8.16
N SER A 53 4.04 0.46 9.11
CA SER A 53 4.97 -0.66 9.30
C SER A 53 5.87 -0.92 8.08
N PHE A 54 6.55 0.11 7.58
CA PHE A 54 7.52 -0.04 6.48
C PHE A 54 8.80 -0.74 6.96
N ARG A 55 9.40 -1.57 6.09
CA ARG A 55 10.73 -2.18 6.31
C ARG A 55 11.86 -1.36 5.73
N SER A 56 11.59 -0.62 4.67
CA SER A 56 12.62 0.15 3.97
C SER A 56 12.05 1.41 3.33
N VAL A 57 12.93 2.36 3.05
CA VAL A 57 12.55 3.62 2.39
C VAL A 57 11.88 3.38 1.03
N GLY A 58 12.27 2.37 0.26
CA GLY A 58 11.68 2.14 -1.07
C GLY A 58 10.22 1.70 -1.05
N GLU A 59 9.73 1.07 0.01
CA GLU A 59 8.29 0.81 0.16
C GLU A 59 7.51 2.12 0.34
N ILE A 60 8.12 3.09 1.04
CA ILE A 60 7.58 4.44 1.22
C ILE A 60 7.60 5.18 -0.13
N GLU A 61 8.66 5.00 -0.92
CA GLU A 61 8.76 5.57 -2.28
C GLU A 61 7.64 5.06 -3.18
N GLU A 62 7.34 3.76 -3.13
CA GLU A 62 6.27 3.19 -3.95
C GLU A 62 4.87 3.59 -3.51
N LEU A 63 4.68 3.87 -2.23
CA LEU A 63 3.43 4.39 -1.68
C LEU A 63 3.39 5.93 -1.62
N ALA A 64 4.36 6.61 -2.25
CA ALA A 64 4.40 8.07 -2.30
C ALA A 64 3.15 8.62 -3.00
N GLY A 65 2.34 9.36 -2.24
CA GLY A 65 1.07 9.93 -2.70
C GLY A 65 -0.19 9.26 -2.14
N CYS A 66 -0.03 8.27 -1.25
CA CYS A 66 -1.09 7.82 -0.34
C CYS A 66 -1.54 8.98 0.57
N ASP A 67 -2.75 8.89 1.16
CA ASP A 67 -3.30 9.97 1.99
C ASP A 67 -2.41 10.24 3.22
N PHE A 68 -2.06 9.17 3.94
CA PHE A 68 -1.16 9.24 5.10
C PHE A 68 -0.21 8.05 5.14
N LEU A 69 0.98 8.26 5.71
CA LEU A 69 1.99 7.23 5.93
C LEU A 69 2.53 7.37 7.36
N THR A 70 2.46 6.30 8.15
CA THR A 70 3.09 6.22 9.47
C THR A 70 4.49 5.63 9.32
N ILE A 71 5.51 6.49 9.44
CA ILE A 71 6.91 6.13 9.24
C ILE A 71 7.60 6.05 10.59
N SER A 72 8.45 5.03 10.79
CA SER A 72 9.23 4.88 12.02
C SER A 72 10.35 5.94 12.10
N PRO A 73 10.80 6.36 13.29
CA PRO A 73 11.83 7.39 13.44
C PRO A 73 13.14 7.05 12.70
N ASN A 74 13.52 5.78 12.65
CA ASN A 74 14.72 5.32 11.96
C ASN A 74 14.62 5.58 10.45
N LEU A 75 13.50 5.18 9.82
CA LEU A 75 13.27 5.41 8.39
C LEU A 75 13.08 6.89 8.07
N LEU A 76 12.51 7.67 9.00
CA LEU A 76 12.39 9.11 8.85
C LEU A 76 13.77 9.79 8.83
N ALA A 77 14.71 9.33 9.68
CA ALA A 77 16.08 9.82 9.67
C ALA A 77 16.81 9.45 8.37
N GLU A 78 16.61 8.24 7.85
CA GLU A 78 17.14 7.85 6.53
C GLU A 78 16.58 8.73 5.40
N LEU A 79 15.27 8.97 5.40
CA LEU A 79 14.60 9.86 4.44
C LEU A 79 15.16 11.29 4.52
N HIS A 80 15.30 11.83 5.73
CA HIS A 80 15.81 13.18 5.96
C HIS A 80 17.26 13.35 5.50
N ASN A 81 18.09 12.32 5.66
CA ASN A 81 19.47 12.32 5.18
C ASN A 81 19.59 12.02 3.68
N SER A 82 18.53 11.50 3.05
CA SER A 82 18.51 11.28 1.61
C SER A 82 18.10 12.55 0.88
N ASN A 83 18.87 12.95 -0.13
CA ASN A 83 18.52 14.04 -1.03
C ASN A 83 17.79 13.54 -2.29
N LYS A 84 17.07 12.42 -2.16
CA LYS A 84 16.39 11.75 -3.27
C LYS A 84 15.10 12.49 -3.60
N MET A 85 14.87 12.67 -4.90
CA MET A 85 13.63 13.25 -5.40
C MET A 85 12.55 12.17 -5.47
N PHE A 86 11.51 12.28 -4.63
CA PHE A 86 10.39 11.34 -4.64
C PHE A 86 9.44 11.66 -5.79
N LYS A 87 9.13 10.64 -6.60
CA LYS A 87 8.08 10.73 -7.61
C LYS A 87 6.78 10.22 -7.00
N ARG A 88 5.72 11.03 -7.08
CA ARG A 88 4.38 10.60 -6.68
C ARG A 88 3.93 9.41 -7.54
N LYS A 89 3.71 8.26 -6.92
CA LYS A 89 3.23 7.03 -7.56
C LYS A 89 1.71 6.90 -7.46
N LEU A 90 1.15 7.22 -6.30
CA LEU A 90 -0.29 7.16 -6.04
C LEU A 90 -0.93 8.54 -6.19
N SER A 91 -1.99 8.63 -6.98
CA SER A 91 -2.78 9.86 -7.14
C SER A 91 -4.26 9.51 -7.18
N PRO A 92 -5.13 10.27 -6.48
CA PRO A 92 -6.58 10.04 -6.53
C PRO A 92 -7.13 10.19 -7.95
N ASP A 93 -6.57 11.08 -8.77
CA ASP A 93 -6.96 11.32 -10.16
C ASP A 93 -6.63 10.15 -11.10
N LYS A 94 -5.56 9.40 -10.80
CA LYS A 94 -5.19 8.20 -11.58
C LYS A 94 -6.09 7.00 -11.27
N GLY A 95 -6.84 7.05 -10.17
CA GLY A 95 -7.81 6.02 -9.82
C GLY A 95 -8.87 5.86 -10.90
N MET A 96 -9.18 6.87 -11.71
CA MET A 96 -10.32 6.85 -12.64
C MET A 96 -10.27 5.80 -13.76
N PHE A 97 -9.14 5.08 -13.96
CA PHE A 97 -9.02 4.10 -15.03
C PHE A 97 -8.27 2.83 -14.59
N CYS A 98 -8.93 1.98 -13.79
CA CYS A 98 -8.56 0.57 -13.70
C CYS A 98 -9.84 -0.25 -13.75
N PRO A 99 -10.22 -0.81 -14.93
CA PRO A 99 -11.35 -1.72 -15.03
C PRO A 99 -10.97 -2.99 -14.28
N LEU A 100 -11.70 -3.30 -13.21
CA LEU A 100 -11.56 -4.57 -12.53
C LEU A 100 -12.39 -5.56 -13.34
N GLU A 101 -11.74 -6.47 -14.07
CA GLU A 101 -12.47 -7.59 -14.67
C GLU A 101 -13.03 -8.46 -13.55
N GLY A 102 -14.36 -8.52 -13.49
CA GLY A 102 -15.10 -9.31 -12.51
C GLY A 102 -15.81 -8.43 -11.50
N GLY A 103 -17.11 -8.21 -11.73
CA GLY A 103 -18.02 -7.81 -10.68
C GLY A 103 -18.05 -8.90 -9.61
N VAL A 104 -17.35 -8.68 -8.51
CA VAL A 104 -17.41 -9.57 -7.33
C VAL A 104 -18.11 -8.80 -6.23
N SER A 105 -19.15 -9.43 -5.68
CA SER A 105 -20.10 -8.92 -4.69
C SER A 105 -19.44 -8.06 -3.58
N HIS A 106 -20.01 -6.87 -3.40
CA HIS A 106 -19.39 -5.62 -2.96
C HIS A 106 -18.82 -5.51 -1.52
N ASP A 107 -18.73 -6.57 -0.72
CA ASP A 107 -18.25 -6.44 0.67
C ASP A 107 -17.43 -7.63 1.17
N LEU A 108 -17.88 -8.86 0.90
CA LEU A 108 -17.30 -10.06 1.52
C LEU A 108 -15.93 -10.44 0.96
N SER A 109 -15.70 -10.36 -0.35
CA SER A 109 -14.41 -10.74 -0.94
C SER A 109 -13.31 -9.73 -0.63
N PHE A 110 -13.65 -8.44 -0.58
CA PHE A 110 -12.72 -7.39 -0.17
C PHE A 110 -12.42 -7.50 1.32
N SER A 111 -13.45 -7.70 2.16
CA SER A 111 -13.27 -7.97 3.59
C SER A 111 -12.45 -9.23 3.84
N LEU A 112 -12.59 -10.30 3.05
CA LEU A 112 -11.74 -11.49 3.16
C LEU A 112 -10.29 -11.20 2.79
N SER A 113 -10.05 -10.45 1.70
CA SER A 113 -8.70 -10.01 1.34
C SER A 113 -8.07 -9.14 2.44
N LEU A 114 -8.87 -8.32 3.12
CA LEU A 114 -8.45 -7.44 4.21
C LEU A 114 -8.17 -8.22 5.50
N SER A 115 -9.00 -9.22 5.80
CA SER A 115 -8.82 -10.13 6.95
C SER A 115 -7.62 -11.06 6.77
N LEU A 116 -7.21 -11.36 5.54
CA LEU A 116 -5.98 -12.12 5.25
C LEU A 116 -4.70 -11.28 5.40
N LEU A 117 -4.83 -9.95 5.50
CA LEU A 117 -3.72 -9.00 5.70
C LEU A 117 -3.55 -8.59 7.20
N TYR A 118 -4.34 -9.16 8.11
CA TYR A 118 -4.33 -8.92 9.57
C TYR A 118 -3.97 -10.17 10.36
#